data_AF-A0A0J6ZL10-F1
#
_entry.id   AF-A0A0J6ZL10-F1
#
_cell.length_a   1.000
_cell.length_b   1.000
_cell.length_c   1.000
_cell.angle_alpha   90.00
_cell.angle_beta   90.00
_cell.angle_gamma   90.00
#
_symmetry.space_group_name_H-M   'P 1'
#
loop_
_entity.id
_entity.type
_entity.pdbx_description
1 polymer ?
#
loop_
_entity_poly.entity_id
_entity_poly.type
_entity_poly.pdbx_seq_one_letter_code
_entity_poly.pdbx_strand_id
1 'polypeptide(L)' 'MYKTPSKQLSFEDFNQPLGLHMDPNNRWIKKAAFIPWDLVEKKYKKLFKGFKGHVAKPAR' A
#
# COMPACT_ATOMS: atom_id res chain seq x y z
N MET A 1 13.68 8.36 8.38
CA MET A 1 12.84 9.38 7.73
C MET A 1 11.75 8.65 6.98
N TYR A 2 10.50 9.12 7.05
CA TYR A 2 9.36 8.44 6.44
C TYR A 2 8.67 9.34 5.41
N LYS A 3 8.52 8.87 4.17
CA LYS A 3 7.77 9.59 3.14
C LYS A 3 6.33 9.10 3.14
N THR A 4 5.41 9.98 3.56
CA THR A 4 3.98 9.70 3.42
C THR A 4 3.65 9.70 1.92
N PRO A 5 3.06 8.63 1.36
CA PRO A 5 2.66 8.63 -0.03
C PRO A 5 1.51 9.61 -0.26
N SER A 6 1.47 10.23 -1.44
CA SER A 6 0.37 11.13 -1.84
C SER A 6 -0.85 10.38 -2.39
N LYS A 7 -0.66 9.17 -2.90
CA LYS A 7 -1.72 8.31 -3.44
C LYS A 7 -1.31 6.85 -3.28
N GLN A 8 -2.20 6.04 -2.70
CA GLN A 8 -2.05 4.59 -2.64
C GLN A 8 -2.38 3.98 -4.01
N LEU A 9 -1.53 3.09 -4.52
CA LEU A 9 -1.84 2.35 -5.74
C LEU A 9 -2.98 1.36 -5.49
N SER A 10 -3.99 1.39 -6.35
CA SER A 10 -5.04 0.40 -6.48
C SER A 10 -4.63 -0.70 -7.46
N PHE A 11 -5.35 -1.82 -7.46
CA PHE A 11 -5.13 -2.90 -8.41
C PHE A 11 -5.42 -2.50 -9.86
N GLU A 12 -6.18 -1.42 -10.05
CA GLU A 12 -6.60 -0.87 -11.35
C GLU A 12 -5.60 0.17 -11.88
N ASP A 13 -4.74 0.74 -11.02
CA ASP A 13 -3.72 1.72 -11.44
C ASP A 13 -2.57 1.08 -12.25
N PHE A 14 -2.53 -0.25 -12.37
CA PHE A 14 -1.55 -0.96 -13.19
C PHE A 14 -2.04 -1.05 -14.63
N ASN A 15 -1.17 -0.74 -15.60
CA ASN A 15 -1.46 -0.82 -17.03
C ASN A 15 -1.53 -2.29 -17.49
N GLN A 16 -2.58 -3.00 -17.07
CA GLN A 16 -2.80 -4.41 -17.34
C GLN A 16 -3.37 -4.60 -18.75
N PRO A 17 -2.88 -5.59 -19.52
CA PRO A 17 -3.45 -5.89 -20.82
C PRO A 17 -4.91 -6.39 -20.68
N LEU A 18 -5.68 -6.21 -21.75
CA LEU A 18 -7.09 -6.61 -21.81
C LEU A 18 -7.27 -8.07 -21.39
N GLY A 19 -8.13 -8.31 -20.40
CA GLY A 19 -8.43 -9.64 -19.87
C GLY A 19 -7.55 -10.10 -18.69
N LEU A 20 -6.60 -9.27 -18.23
CA LEU A 20 -5.74 -9.57 -17.08
C LEU A 20 -6.16 -8.87 -15.79
N HIS A 21 -7.37 -8.28 -15.77
CA HIS A 21 -7.95 -7.70 -14.57
C HIS A 21 -8.19 -8.78 -13.53
N MET A 22 -7.69 -8.54 -12.31
CA MET A 22 -7.93 -9.46 -11.22
C MET A 22 -9.43 -9.55 -10.92
N ASP A 23 -9.94 -10.77 -10.75
CA ASP A 23 -11.34 -11.01 -10.36
C ASP A 23 -11.64 -10.32 -9.02
N PRO A 24 -12.60 -9.39 -8.95
CA PRO A 24 -13.01 -8.74 -7.69
C PRO A 24 -13.42 -9.73 -6.58
N ASN A 25 -13.86 -10.93 -6.96
CA ASN A 25 -14.21 -12.00 -6.03
C ASN A 25 -13.02 -12.78 -5.48
N ASN A 26 -11.81 -12.52 -5.99
CA ASN A 26 -10.59 -13.14 -5.51
C ASN A 26 -10.42 -12.91 -4.00
N ARG A 27 -10.16 -14.00 -3.28
CA ARG A 27 -9.96 -14.01 -1.83
C ARG A 27 -8.93 -12.97 -1.37
N TRP A 28 -7.85 -12.77 -2.14
CA TRP A 28 -6.77 -11.83 -1.81
C TRP A 28 -7.20 -10.38 -1.97
N ILE A 29 -8.00 -10.05 -3.00
CA ILE A 29 -8.53 -8.69 -3.20
C ILE A 29 -9.46 -8.33 -2.04
N LYS A 30 -10.40 -9.24 -1.71
CA LYS A 30 -11.33 -9.05 -0.58
C LYS A 30 -10.59 -8.88 0.75
N LYS A 31 -9.57 -9.71 1.00
CA LYS A 31 -8.73 -9.60 2.21
C LYS A 31 -7.96 -8.28 2.24
N ALA A 32 -7.36 -7.86 1.12
CA ALA A 32 -6.63 -6.62 1.05
C ALA A 32 -7.53 -5.41 1.28
N ALA A 33 -8.76 -5.42 0.77
CA ALA A 33 -9.76 -4.37 1.00
C ALA A 33 -10.20 -4.28 2.48
N PHE A 34 -10.20 -5.40 3.20
CA PHE A 34 -10.60 -5.44 4.62
C PHE A 34 -9.52 -4.92 5.58
N ILE A 35 -8.26 -4.89 5.18
CA ILE A 35 -7.16 -4.43 6.04
C ILE A 35 -7.27 -2.90 6.23
N PRO A 36 -7.28 -2.39 7.48
CA PRO A 36 -7.31 -0.94 7.75
C PRO A 36 -5.92 -0.34 7.54
N TRP A 37 -5.54 -0.16 6.27
CA TRP A 37 -4.20 0.26 5.88
C TRP A 37 -3.75 1.58 6.50
N ASP A 38 -4.66 2.54 6.71
CA ASP A 38 -4.33 3.82 7.36
C ASP A 38 -3.83 3.64 8.79
N LEU A 39 -4.40 2.69 9.53
CA LEU A 39 -3.97 2.38 10.89
C LEU A 39 -2.61 1.66 10.89
N VAL A 40 -2.41 0.76 9.93
CA VAL A 40 -1.13 0.06 9.73
C VAL A 40 -0.03 1.05 9.39
N GLU A 41 -0.27 1.93 8.42
CA GLU A 41 0.62 3.00 7.97
C GLU A 41 1.00 3.93 9.13
N LYS A 42 0.01 4.37 9.92
CA LYS A 42 0.25 5.22 11.11
C LYS A 42 1.14 4.54 12.14
N LYS A 43 1.00 3.23 12.35
CA LYS A 43 1.87 2.46 13.27
C LYS A 43 3.25 2.26 12.66
N TYR A 44 3.33 1.92 11.37
CA TYR A 44 4.56 1.67 10.64
C TYR A 44 5.45 2.92 10.58
N LYS A 45 4.88 4.09 10.26
CA LYS A 45 5.57 5.38 10.27
C LYS A 45 6.25 5.69 11.60
N LYS A 46 5.65 5.32 12.74
CA LYS A 46 6.22 5.56 14.08
C LYS A 46 7.52 4.80 14.35
N LEU A 47 7.80 3.74 13.58
CA LEU A 47 9.05 2.99 13.69
C LEU A 47 10.25 3.79 13.14
N PHE A 48 10.00 4.73 12.22
CA PHE A 48 11.05 5.48 11.53
C PHE A 48 11.31 6.84 12.18
N LYS A 49 11.88 6.84 13.39
CA LYS A 49 12.21 8.06 14.15
C LYS A 49 13.55 8.71 13.79
N GLY A 50 14.46 7.96 13.17
CA GLY A 50 15.80 8.44 12.81
C GLY A 50 15.82 9.23 11.50
N PHE A 51 16.81 10.10 11.34
CA PHE A 51 17.04 10.88 10.11
C PHE A 51 18.22 10.37 9.26
N LYS A 52 18.83 9.24 9.65
CA LYS A 52 19.95 8.63 8.93
C LYS A 52 19.46 7.56 7.95
N GLY A 53 20.12 7.48 6.79
CA GLY A 53 19.86 6.46 5.76
C GLY A 53 18.75 6.83 4.77
N HIS A 54 18.38 5.87 3.91
CA HIS A 54 17.34 6.05 2.91
C HIS A 54 15.95 6.21 3.52
N VAL A 55 15.09 6.91 2.78
CA VAL A 55 13.70 7.15 3.17
C VAL A 55 12.92 5.85 3.14
N ALA A 56 12.19 5.58 4.21
CA ALA A 56 11.31 4.43 4.26
C ALA A 56 10.20 4.54 3.21
N LYS A 57 9.90 3.39 2.59
CA LYS A 57 8.75 3.25 1.68
C LYS A 57 7.46 3.16 2.51
N PRO A 58 6.30 3.47 1.91
CA PRO A 58 5.01 3.24 2.54
C PRO A 58 4.79 1.75 2.87
N ALA A 59 3.89 1.45 3.81
CA ALA A 59 3.58 0.05 4.17
C ALA A 59 2.81 -0.68 3.05
N ARG A 60 2.21 0.06 2.12
CA ARG A 60 1.38 -0.44 1.02
C ARG A 60 1.70 0.30 -0.28
#